data_AF-A0A7R8ZT11-F1
#
_entry.id   AF-A0A7R8ZT11-F1
#
_cell.length_a   1.000
_cell.length_b   1.000
_cell.length_c   1.000
_cell.angle_alpha   90.00
_cell.angle_beta   90.00
_cell.angle_gamma   90.00
#
_symmetry.space_group_name_H-M   'P 1'
#
loop_
_entity.id
_entity.type
_entity.pdbx_description
1 polymer ?
#
loop_
_entity_poly.entity_id
_entity_poly.type
_entity_poly.pdbx_seq_one_letter_code
_entity_poly.pdbx_strand_id
1 'polypeptide(L)'
;MEVREEYIKRRDALVNALNAIDGVTCPMPKGAFYCVAKLPVEDAEHFCQWLLESFDVNGDTLMMAPGAGFYSDPNNGKDEVRLAYVLNSDDLLKCAKIIEEGLKAYPGIEVQETSGAVLVSAAAGEVWDELVAFCVQKNWGGLENLSLIPGTLSPEECRFEYRDSLFKSHAPGRYLIWKVHFVLKKSPHEVHTQYGAIQEELNQRNIQNPTIADIREVVCYIRQSKLPDPKKLPNGGSFFKNPVVTKVQYDALKEKHPNLVAYPSGSDMKLAAGWLIDNLGWKGKRMGKVGVHDKQALVLVNYEDGSGKDIYDLSQAIIQEVSQAYDVELEREVRVVTSS
;
A
#
# COMPACT_ATOMS: atom_id res chain seq x y z
N MET A 1 -23.03 50.17 2.57
CA MET A 1 -21.83 50.19 1.71
C MET A 1 -20.75 49.28 2.29
N GLU A 2 -20.38 49.51 3.54
CA GLU A 2 -19.33 48.77 4.28
C GLU A 2 -19.41 47.23 4.20
N VAL A 3 -20.58 46.63 4.46
CA VAL A 3 -20.74 45.16 4.40
C VAL A 3 -20.55 44.61 2.98
N ARG A 4 -21.00 45.35 1.96
CA ARG A 4 -20.86 44.95 0.56
C ARG A 4 -19.41 45.06 0.10
N GLU A 5 -18.70 46.08 0.55
CA GLU A 5 -17.28 46.28 0.25
C GLU A 5 -16.42 45.21 0.91
N GLU A 6 -16.66 44.89 2.19
CA GLU A 6 -15.98 43.82 2.90
C GLU A 6 -16.23 42.45 2.25
N TYR A 7 -17.46 42.22 1.78
CA TYR A 7 -17.81 41.02 1.05
C TYR A 7 -17.07 40.90 -0.29
N ILE A 8 -17.03 41.98 -1.06
CA ILE A 8 -16.28 42.04 -2.32
C ILE A 8 -14.78 41.78 -2.06
N LYS A 9 -14.23 42.39 -1.01
CA LYS A 9 -12.84 42.20 -0.61
C LYS A 9 -12.53 40.74 -0.27
N ARG A 10 -13.36 40.06 0.52
CA ARG A 10 -13.19 38.64 0.87
C ARG A 10 -13.29 37.72 -0.34
N ARG A 11 -14.31 37.96 -1.19
CA ARG A 11 -14.50 37.24 -2.46
C ARG A 11 -13.26 37.37 -3.33
N ASP A 12 -12.82 38.60 -3.58
CA ASP A 12 -11.72 38.88 -4.49
C ASP A 12 -10.40 38.31 -3.93
N ALA A 13 -10.17 38.41 -2.62
CA ALA A 13 -9.01 37.80 -1.97
C ALA A 13 -8.95 36.28 -2.19
N LEU A 14 -10.04 35.56 -1.90
CA LEU A 14 -10.08 34.10 -2.07
C LEU A 14 -9.98 33.71 -3.55
N VAL A 15 -10.79 34.32 -4.43
CA VAL A 15 -10.84 33.96 -5.86
C VAL A 15 -9.51 34.25 -6.55
N ASN A 16 -8.86 35.37 -6.24
CA ASN A 16 -7.54 35.68 -6.81
C ASN A 16 -6.46 34.73 -6.27
N ALA A 17 -6.49 34.38 -4.98
CA ALA A 17 -5.55 33.44 -4.41
C ALA A 17 -5.71 32.03 -5.01
N LEU A 18 -6.94 31.55 -5.21
CA LEU A 18 -7.21 30.26 -5.85
C LEU A 18 -6.73 30.24 -7.30
N ASN A 19 -7.01 31.28 -8.08
CA ASN A 19 -6.55 31.38 -9.47
C ASN A 19 -5.02 31.59 -9.62
N ALA A 20 -4.30 31.84 -8.52
CA ALA A 20 -2.83 31.89 -8.52
C ALA A 20 -2.20 30.49 -8.35
N ILE A 21 -2.99 29.48 -7.97
CA ILE A 21 -2.54 28.10 -7.83
C ILE A 21 -2.53 27.43 -9.21
N ASP A 22 -1.43 26.76 -9.55
CA ASP A 22 -1.31 26.08 -10.84
C ASP A 22 -2.39 25.01 -11.02
N GLY A 23 -3.03 24.99 -12.20
CA GLY A 23 -4.12 24.07 -12.54
C GLY A 23 -5.48 24.36 -11.88
N VAL A 24 -5.59 25.34 -10.97
CA VAL A 24 -6.87 25.71 -10.34
C VAL A 24 -7.55 26.81 -11.15
N THR A 25 -8.86 26.69 -11.35
CA THR A 25 -9.67 27.75 -11.96
C THR A 25 -10.90 28.05 -11.13
N CYS A 26 -11.12 29.32 -10.80
CA CYS A 26 -12.25 29.76 -10.00
C CYS A 26 -12.94 30.97 -10.66
N PRO A 27 -14.11 30.78 -11.30
CA PRO A 27 -14.86 31.89 -11.88
C PRO A 27 -15.39 32.84 -10.81
N MET A 28 -15.43 34.13 -11.14
CA MET A 28 -15.93 35.17 -10.24
C MET A 28 -17.45 34.98 -9.98
N PRO A 29 -17.89 34.80 -8.72
CA PRO A 29 -19.30 34.56 -8.43
C PRO A 29 -20.15 35.84 -8.55
N LYS A 30 -21.33 35.70 -9.17
CA LYS A 30 -22.29 36.79 -9.42
C LYS A 30 -23.38 36.87 -8.34
N GLY A 31 -22.97 36.92 -7.07
CA GLY A 31 -23.87 37.22 -5.92
C GLY A 31 -24.13 36.09 -4.92
N ALA A 32 -23.46 34.94 -5.04
CA ALA A 32 -23.53 33.85 -4.06
C ALA A 32 -22.41 33.95 -3.01
N PHE A 33 -22.67 33.64 -1.72
CA PHE A 33 -21.72 33.67 -0.59
C PHE A 33 -20.60 32.61 -0.64
N TYR A 34 -20.47 31.93 -1.77
CA TYR A 34 -19.47 30.92 -2.05
C TYR A 34 -18.99 31.04 -3.49
N CYS A 35 -17.80 30.52 -3.76
CA CYS A 35 -17.29 30.31 -5.10
C CYS A 35 -17.21 28.80 -5.38
N VAL A 36 -17.24 28.45 -6.66
CA VAL A 36 -16.95 27.10 -7.14
C VAL A 36 -15.57 27.18 -7.76
N ALA A 37 -14.64 26.33 -7.31
CA ALA A 37 -13.31 26.23 -7.87
C ALA A 37 -13.14 24.83 -8.46
N LYS A 38 -12.62 24.78 -9.67
CA LYS A 38 -12.19 23.56 -10.32
C LYS A 38 -10.75 23.29 -9.94
N LEU A 39 -10.47 22.11 -9.41
CA LEU A 39 -9.17 21.66 -8.96
C LEU A 39 -8.56 20.68 -9.98
N PRO A 40 -7.23 20.57 -10.07
CA PRO A 40 -6.57 19.61 -10.95
C PRO A 40 -6.54 18.20 -10.32
N VAL A 41 -7.71 17.68 -9.94
CA VAL A 41 -7.88 16.34 -9.33
C VAL A 41 -8.98 15.58 -10.06
N GLU A 42 -8.86 14.25 -10.18
CA GLU A 42 -9.91 13.43 -10.80
C GLU A 42 -11.16 13.26 -9.92
N ASP A 43 -10.95 13.32 -8.60
CA ASP A 43 -11.99 13.13 -7.57
C ASP A 43 -11.81 14.15 -6.43
N ALA A 44 -12.60 15.21 -6.48
CA ALA A 44 -12.64 16.27 -5.47
C ALA A 44 -13.27 15.83 -4.15
N GLU A 45 -14.10 14.78 -4.15
CA GLU A 45 -14.68 14.22 -2.92
C GLU A 45 -13.59 13.50 -2.13
N HIS A 46 -12.83 12.62 -2.79
CA HIS A 46 -11.66 11.98 -2.18
C HIS A 46 -10.63 13.01 -1.72
N PHE A 47 -10.37 14.06 -2.52
CA PHE A 47 -9.47 15.14 -2.13
C PHE A 47 -9.92 15.84 -0.86
N CYS A 48 -11.20 16.20 -0.75
CA CYS A 48 -11.75 16.85 0.44
C CYS A 48 -11.69 15.94 1.68
N GLN A 49 -11.96 14.64 1.52
CA GLN A 49 -11.88 13.68 2.60
C GLN A 49 -10.44 13.53 3.10
N TRP A 50 -9.50 13.29 2.18
CA TRP A 50 -8.08 13.16 2.50
C TRP A 50 -7.54 14.43 3.18
N LEU A 51 -7.91 15.60 2.67
CA LEU A 51 -7.46 16.89 3.23
C LEU A 51 -7.89 17.03 4.69
N LEU A 52 -9.07 16.54 5.06
CA LEU A 52 -9.60 16.60 6.42
C LEU A 52 -9.03 15.52 7.35
N GLU A 53 -8.83 14.32 6.85
CA GLU A 53 -8.44 13.16 7.67
C GLU A 53 -6.93 13.02 7.85
N SER A 54 -6.15 13.48 6.85
CA SER A 54 -4.76 13.06 6.68
C SER A 54 -3.79 14.20 6.31
N PHE A 55 -4.28 15.44 6.20
CA PHE A 55 -3.42 16.57 5.83
C PHE A 55 -3.65 17.80 6.71
N ASP A 56 -2.54 18.43 7.09
CA ASP A 56 -2.52 19.73 7.75
C ASP A 56 -1.30 20.52 7.31
N VAL A 57 -1.40 21.85 7.46
CA VAL A 57 -0.26 22.76 7.30
C VAL A 57 -0.06 23.48 8.63
N ASN A 58 0.92 23.04 9.40
CA ASN A 58 1.23 23.55 10.75
C ASN A 58 0.07 23.38 11.75
N GLY A 59 -0.66 22.26 11.67
CA GLY A 59 -1.80 21.94 12.52
C GLY A 59 -3.14 22.51 12.03
N ASP A 60 -3.15 23.29 10.94
CA ASP A 60 -4.36 23.82 10.32
C ASP A 60 -4.80 22.94 9.14
N THR A 61 -6.10 22.63 9.05
CA THR A 61 -6.72 21.96 7.90
C THR A 61 -7.89 22.79 7.37
N LEU A 62 -8.47 22.34 6.25
CA LEU A 62 -9.56 23.03 5.56
C LEU A 62 -10.72 22.07 5.26
N MET A 63 -11.92 22.49 5.65
CA MET A 63 -13.16 21.85 5.21
C MET A 63 -13.67 22.52 3.92
N MET A 64 -13.88 21.71 2.88
CA MET A 64 -14.52 22.12 1.63
C MET A 64 -15.66 21.18 1.29
N ALA A 65 -16.64 21.68 0.52
CA ALA A 65 -17.73 20.86 0.04
C ALA A 65 -17.49 20.45 -1.42
N PRO A 66 -17.47 19.15 -1.76
CA PRO A 66 -17.33 18.71 -3.15
C PRO A 66 -18.52 19.16 -4.01
N GLY A 67 -18.26 19.32 -5.32
CA GLY A 67 -19.20 19.81 -6.32
C GLY A 67 -20.14 18.73 -6.87
N ALA A 68 -19.72 17.47 -6.89
CA ALA A 68 -20.46 16.36 -7.50
C ALA A 68 -21.91 16.24 -7.00
N GLY A 69 -22.15 16.39 -5.70
CA GLY A 69 -23.49 16.34 -5.09
C GLY A 69 -24.40 17.55 -5.37
N PHE A 70 -23.92 18.57 -6.11
CA PHE A 70 -24.69 19.77 -6.42
C PHE A 70 -25.38 19.72 -7.79
N TYR A 71 -24.89 18.88 -8.71
CA TYR A 71 -25.44 18.78 -10.06
C TYR A 71 -26.43 17.63 -10.16
N SER A 72 -27.43 17.78 -11.04
CA SER A 72 -28.38 16.72 -11.35
C SER A 72 -27.75 15.58 -12.17
N ASP A 73 -26.66 15.87 -12.88
CA ASP A 73 -25.85 14.89 -13.59
C ASP A 73 -24.69 14.45 -12.70
N PRO A 74 -24.59 13.15 -12.33
CA PRO A 74 -23.52 12.62 -11.47
C PRO A 74 -22.12 12.69 -12.10
N ASN A 75 -21.99 13.04 -13.38
CA ASN A 75 -20.69 13.25 -14.01
C ASN A 75 -20.17 14.69 -13.90
N ASN A 76 -21.01 15.65 -13.50
CA ASN A 76 -20.60 17.04 -13.36
C ASN A 76 -20.05 17.32 -11.96
N GLY A 77 -19.05 18.21 -11.87
CA GLY A 77 -18.51 18.67 -10.59
C GLY A 77 -17.60 17.67 -9.86
N LYS A 78 -17.15 16.60 -10.53
CA LYS A 78 -16.21 15.61 -9.97
C LYS A 78 -14.88 16.22 -9.56
N ASP A 79 -14.47 17.28 -10.24
CA ASP A 79 -13.22 18.02 -10.02
C ASP A 79 -13.48 19.43 -9.44
N GLU A 80 -14.67 19.67 -8.89
CA GLU A 80 -15.06 20.98 -8.35
C GLU A 80 -15.25 20.93 -6.83
N VAL A 81 -14.90 22.04 -6.17
CA VAL A 81 -15.16 22.27 -4.75
C VAL A 81 -15.86 23.62 -4.55
N ARG A 82 -16.66 23.70 -3.50
CA ARG A 82 -17.37 24.90 -3.08
C ARG A 82 -16.74 25.45 -1.80
N LEU A 83 -16.40 26.73 -1.85
CA LEU A 83 -15.81 27.45 -0.72
C LEU A 83 -16.64 28.67 -0.37
N ALA A 84 -17.11 28.72 0.88
CA ALA A 84 -17.75 29.91 1.42
C ALA A 84 -16.68 30.92 1.85
N TYR A 85 -16.78 32.17 1.40
CA TYR A 85 -15.83 33.23 1.74
C TYR A 85 -16.37 34.13 2.87
N VAL A 86 -16.87 33.47 3.93
CA VAL A 86 -17.48 34.12 5.10
C VAL A 86 -16.48 34.44 6.21
N LEU A 87 -15.28 33.86 6.15
CA LEU A 87 -14.17 34.12 7.08
C LEU A 87 -13.55 35.50 6.84
N ASN A 88 -12.65 35.92 7.74
CA ASN A 88 -11.82 37.10 7.52
C ASN A 88 -10.80 36.85 6.38
N SER A 89 -10.28 37.92 5.77
CA SER A 89 -9.38 37.82 4.62
C SER A 89 -8.12 37.00 4.89
N ASP A 90 -7.53 37.09 6.09
CA ASP A 90 -6.28 36.38 6.40
C ASP A 90 -6.49 34.87 6.45
N ASP A 91 -7.60 34.42 7.05
CA ASP A 91 -7.95 33.01 7.08
C ASP A 91 -8.30 32.48 5.69
N LEU A 92 -8.95 33.29 4.83
CA LEU A 92 -9.20 32.89 3.43
C LEU A 92 -7.91 32.70 2.63
N LEU A 93 -6.90 33.54 2.86
CA LEU A 93 -5.58 33.37 2.24
C LEU A 93 -4.87 32.13 2.78
N LYS A 94 -5.01 31.81 4.07
CA LYS A 94 -4.53 30.53 4.63
C LYS A 94 -5.24 29.34 3.99
N CYS A 95 -6.56 29.41 3.77
CA CYS A 95 -7.30 28.36 3.08
C CYS A 95 -6.71 28.09 1.68
N ALA A 96 -6.45 29.14 0.89
CA ALA A 96 -5.83 28.99 -0.43
C ALA A 96 -4.44 28.33 -0.34
N LYS A 97 -3.64 28.69 0.67
CA LYS A 97 -2.33 28.06 0.92
C LYS A 97 -2.45 26.58 1.30
N ILE A 98 -3.42 26.22 2.14
CA ILE A 98 -3.69 24.81 2.51
C ILE A 98 -4.10 24.02 1.27
N ILE A 99 -4.91 24.59 0.38
CA ILE A 99 -5.28 23.95 -0.90
C ILE A 99 -4.06 23.78 -1.79
N GLU A 100 -3.21 24.80 -1.92
CA GLU A 100 -1.99 24.73 -2.73
C GLU A 100 -1.06 23.61 -2.26
N GLU A 101 -0.73 23.58 -0.96
CA GLU A 101 0.13 22.55 -0.38
C GLU A 101 -0.56 21.18 -0.38
N GLY A 102 -1.87 21.15 -0.16
CA GLY A 102 -2.70 19.96 -0.26
C GLY A 102 -2.66 19.36 -1.66
N LEU A 103 -2.80 20.15 -2.72
CA LEU A 103 -2.69 19.69 -4.11
C LEU A 103 -1.29 19.18 -4.45
N LYS A 104 -0.23 19.77 -3.89
CA LYS A 104 1.15 19.28 -4.06
C LYS A 104 1.39 17.95 -3.36
N ALA A 105 0.77 17.76 -2.19
CA ALA A 105 0.95 16.59 -1.35
C ALA A 105 -0.09 15.50 -1.60
N TYR A 106 -1.17 15.81 -2.32
CA TYR A 106 -2.31 14.92 -2.51
C TYR A 106 -1.82 13.63 -3.15
N PRO A 107 -1.95 12.49 -2.44
CA PRO A 107 -1.64 11.21 -3.02
C PRO A 107 -2.62 10.98 -4.16
N GLY A 108 -2.07 10.66 -5.32
CA GLY A 108 -2.85 10.46 -6.52
C GLY A 108 -2.28 9.31 -7.34
N ILE A 109 -3.19 8.68 -8.07
CA ILE A 109 -2.88 7.71 -9.10
C ILE A 109 -2.90 8.44 -10.44
N GLU A 110 -1.74 8.61 -11.06
CA GLU A 110 -1.64 9.15 -12.42
C GLU A 110 -1.58 8.00 -13.42
N VAL A 111 -2.42 8.06 -14.46
CA VAL A 111 -2.48 7.05 -15.51
C VAL A 111 -2.01 7.64 -16.83
N GLN A 112 -1.04 6.98 -17.47
CA GLN A 112 -0.66 7.25 -18.86
C GLN A 112 -0.86 6.00 -19.71
N GLU A 113 -1.73 6.10 -20.70
CA GLU A 113 -2.02 5.00 -21.61
C GLU A 113 -1.14 5.03 -22.86
N THR A 114 -0.62 3.87 -23.25
CA THR A 114 0.03 3.65 -24.54
C THR A 114 -0.73 2.58 -25.36
N SER A 115 -0.26 2.27 -26.57
CA SER A 115 -0.92 1.31 -27.47
C SER A 115 -0.93 -0.14 -26.97
N GLY A 116 -0.10 -0.50 -25.97
CA GLY A 116 -0.03 -1.86 -25.42
C GLY A 116 0.16 -1.96 -23.91
N ALA A 117 0.45 -0.85 -23.24
CA ALA A 117 0.68 -0.81 -21.80
C ALA A 117 0.00 0.40 -21.15
N VAL A 118 -0.13 0.35 -19.84
CA VAL A 118 -0.58 1.46 -19.00
C VAL A 118 0.48 1.72 -17.94
N LEU A 119 0.98 2.95 -17.89
CA LEU A 119 1.85 3.40 -16.82
C LEU A 119 0.97 3.99 -15.72
N VAL A 120 0.98 3.37 -14.55
CA VAL A 120 0.27 3.81 -13.35
C VAL A 120 1.29 4.34 -12.35
N SER A 121 1.17 5.59 -11.96
CA SER A 121 2.05 6.23 -10.96
C SER A 121 1.27 6.45 -9.69
N ALA A 122 1.63 5.76 -8.61
CA ALA A 122 0.96 5.90 -7.32
C ALA A 122 1.88 6.62 -6.34
N ALA A 123 1.35 7.59 -5.61
CA ALA A 123 2.07 8.20 -4.49
C ALA A 123 2.36 7.14 -3.40
N ALA A 124 3.43 7.34 -2.62
CA ALA A 124 3.83 6.38 -1.58
C ALA A 124 2.80 6.23 -0.43
N GLY A 125 1.87 7.17 -0.31
CA GLY A 125 0.79 7.15 0.69
C GLY A 125 -0.46 6.35 0.27
N GLU A 126 -0.53 5.87 -0.97
CA GLU A 126 -1.69 5.12 -1.48
C GLU A 126 -1.87 3.77 -0.75
N VAL A 127 -3.13 3.42 -0.45
CA VAL A 127 -3.45 2.11 0.12
C VAL A 127 -3.26 1.04 -0.96
N TRP A 128 -2.30 0.13 -0.76
CA TRP A 128 -1.92 -0.87 -1.76
C TRP A 128 -3.09 -1.72 -2.29
N ASP A 129 -4.00 -2.17 -1.42
CA ASP A 129 -5.15 -2.99 -1.87
C ASP A 129 -6.13 -2.19 -2.72
N GLU A 130 -6.29 -0.89 -2.45
CA GLU A 130 -7.16 0.00 -3.22
C GLU A 130 -6.56 0.30 -4.59
N LEU A 131 -5.23 0.50 -4.67
CA LEU A 131 -4.51 0.62 -5.94
C LEU A 131 -4.66 -0.65 -6.80
N VAL A 132 -4.53 -1.83 -6.20
CA VAL A 132 -4.76 -3.11 -6.88
C VAL A 132 -6.21 -3.24 -7.36
N ALA A 133 -7.18 -2.90 -6.51
CA ALA A 133 -8.60 -2.92 -6.86
C ALA A 133 -8.92 -1.98 -8.03
N PHE A 134 -8.36 -0.76 -8.02
CA PHE A 134 -8.46 0.21 -9.11
C PHE A 134 -7.94 -0.38 -10.42
N CYS A 135 -6.75 -0.99 -10.43
CA CYS A 135 -6.18 -1.56 -11.65
C CYS A 135 -6.94 -2.80 -12.16
N VAL A 136 -7.46 -3.64 -11.25
CA VAL A 136 -8.33 -4.77 -11.58
C VAL A 136 -9.65 -4.28 -12.19
N GLN A 137 -10.27 -3.23 -11.65
CA GLN A 137 -11.49 -2.64 -12.20
C GLN A 137 -11.28 -2.12 -13.64
N LYS A 138 -10.08 -1.62 -13.95
CA LYS A 138 -9.69 -1.16 -15.29
C LYS A 138 -9.22 -2.29 -16.21
N ASN A 139 -9.18 -3.53 -15.73
CA ASN A 139 -8.70 -4.72 -16.45
C ASN A 139 -7.23 -4.60 -16.91
N TRP A 140 -6.39 -3.99 -16.09
CA TRP A 140 -4.95 -3.84 -16.32
C TRP A 140 -4.17 -4.87 -15.51
N GLY A 141 -3.55 -5.84 -16.18
CA GLY A 141 -2.77 -6.91 -15.55
C GLY A 141 -1.29 -6.53 -15.42
N GLY A 142 -0.55 -7.11 -14.48
CA GLY A 142 0.90 -6.90 -14.35
C GLY A 142 1.36 -6.18 -13.07
N LEU A 143 0.44 -5.66 -12.24
CA LEU A 143 0.75 -5.13 -10.90
C LEU A 143 1.11 -6.25 -9.91
N GLU A 144 1.01 -7.49 -10.36
CA GLU A 144 1.58 -8.63 -9.67
C GLU A 144 3.11 -8.71 -9.77
N ASN A 145 3.80 -8.19 -10.81
CA ASN A 145 5.27 -8.33 -10.99
C ASN A 145 5.91 -7.29 -11.97
N LEU A 146 6.38 -6.12 -11.50
CA LEU A 146 6.42 -4.83 -12.24
C LEU A 146 7.77 -4.27 -12.72
N SER A 147 7.78 -3.43 -13.81
CA SER A 147 8.76 -2.32 -14.03
C SER A 147 8.70 -1.36 -15.29
N LEU A 148 9.07 -0.05 -15.09
CA LEU A 148 9.86 0.99 -15.88
C LEU A 148 9.26 2.06 -16.86
N ILE A 149 9.57 3.39 -16.66
CA ILE A 149 9.86 4.54 -17.63
C ILE A 149 10.50 5.75 -16.83
N PRO A 150 11.36 6.66 -17.39
CA PRO A 150 12.50 7.30 -16.70
C PRO A 150 12.29 8.69 -16.06
N GLY A 151 13.19 9.02 -15.12
CA GLY A 151 13.13 10.12 -14.14
C GLY A 151 13.19 9.61 -12.69
N THR A 152 13.05 8.29 -12.55
CA THR A 152 12.92 7.51 -11.32
C THR A 152 13.91 6.34 -11.40
N LEU A 153 14.40 5.82 -10.26
CA LEU A 153 15.30 4.66 -10.23
C LEU A 153 14.66 3.49 -10.99
N SER A 154 15.40 2.91 -11.93
CA SER A 154 14.98 1.69 -12.62
C SER A 154 14.96 0.49 -11.64
N PRO A 155 14.32 -0.64 -11.99
CA PRO A 155 14.37 -1.87 -11.20
C PRO A 155 15.79 -2.37 -10.98
N GLU A 156 16.63 -2.24 -12.01
CA GLU A 156 18.05 -2.59 -11.94
C GLU A 156 18.77 -1.69 -10.92
N GLU A 157 18.50 -0.38 -10.95
CA GLU A 157 19.05 0.56 -9.98
C GLU A 157 18.49 0.36 -8.56
N CYS A 158 17.22 -0.06 -8.45
CA CYS A 158 16.59 -0.43 -7.19
C CYS A 158 17.14 -1.75 -6.62
N ARG A 159 17.89 -2.53 -7.40
CA ARG A 159 18.52 -3.80 -6.99
C ARG A 159 17.55 -4.76 -6.31
N PHE A 160 16.37 -4.97 -6.90
CA PHE A 160 15.36 -5.83 -6.30
C PHE A 160 15.82 -7.28 -6.23
N GLU A 161 15.73 -7.85 -5.03
CA GLU A 161 16.01 -9.26 -4.73
C GLU A 161 14.91 -9.83 -3.83
N TYR A 162 14.99 -11.12 -3.49
CA TYR A 162 14.00 -11.75 -2.62
C TYR A 162 13.96 -11.09 -1.23
N ARG A 163 12.90 -10.31 -0.97
CA ARG A 163 12.69 -9.55 0.27
C ARG A 163 13.82 -8.55 0.57
N ASP A 164 14.49 -8.08 -0.49
CA ASP A 164 15.58 -7.11 -0.39
C ASP A 164 15.59 -6.11 -1.56
N SER A 165 16.24 -4.98 -1.35
CA SER A 165 16.42 -3.92 -2.35
C SER A 165 17.53 -2.95 -1.94
N LEU A 166 17.94 -2.07 -2.85
CA LEU A 166 18.85 -0.95 -2.58
C LEU A 166 18.45 -0.21 -1.31
N PHE A 167 17.17 0.08 -1.12
CA PHE A 167 16.63 0.87 -0.01
C PHE A 167 16.70 0.15 1.34
N LYS A 168 16.88 -1.17 1.36
CA LYS A 168 16.92 -1.99 2.57
C LYS A 168 18.35 -2.36 2.96
N SER A 169 19.13 -2.91 2.04
CA SER A 169 20.46 -3.47 2.36
C SER A 169 21.63 -2.56 2.02
N HIS A 170 21.52 -1.78 0.94
CA HIS A 170 22.68 -1.04 0.40
C HIS A 170 22.69 0.45 0.78
N ALA A 171 21.52 1.05 0.97
CA ALA A 171 21.37 2.46 1.34
C ALA A 171 20.24 2.67 2.37
N PRO A 172 20.26 1.96 3.52
CA PRO A 172 19.24 2.11 4.53
C PRO A 172 19.20 3.54 5.09
N GLY A 173 17.99 4.12 5.18
CA GLY A 173 17.78 5.46 5.72
C GLY A 173 18.21 6.63 4.81
N ARG A 174 18.72 6.35 3.60
CA ARG A 174 19.18 7.40 2.67
C ARG A 174 18.07 8.00 1.81
N TYR A 175 17.07 7.20 1.46
CA TYR A 175 16.04 7.55 0.49
C TYR A 175 14.67 7.62 1.17
N LEU A 176 13.86 8.58 0.74
CA LEU A 176 12.42 8.64 0.99
C LEU A 176 11.71 8.36 -0.33
N ILE A 177 10.96 7.26 -0.39
CA ILE A 177 10.15 6.92 -1.56
C ILE A 177 8.86 7.74 -1.47
N TRP A 178 8.60 8.59 -2.46
CA TRP A 178 7.41 9.44 -2.50
C TRP A 178 6.42 9.06 -3.62
N LYS A 179 6.87 8.35 -4.66
CA LYS A 179 6.06 7.85 -5.77
C LYS A 179 6.65 6.57 -6.35
N VAL A 180 5.80 5.67 -6.83
CA VAL A 180 6.18 4.42 -7.51
C VAL A 180 5.44 4.33 -8.84
N HIS A 181 6.15 3.89 -9.88
CA HIS A 181 5.59 3.70 -11.22
C HIS A 181 5.46 2.23 -11.56
N PHE A 182 4.31 1.87 -12.11
CA PHE A 182 3.90 0.53 -12.45
C PHE A 182 3.59 0.45 -13.93
N VAL A 183 4.19 -0.52 -14.62
CA VAL A 183 3.88 -0.81 -16.02
C VAL A 183 2.94 -2.00 -16.06
N LEU A 184 1.72 -1.76 -16.52
CA LEU A 184 0.66 -2.73 -16.65
C LEU A 184 0.39 -3.07 -18.11
N LYS A 185 -0.09 -4.27 -18.36
CA LYS A 185 -0.53 -4.77 -19.66
C LYS A 185 -2.04 -4.55 -19.81
N LYS A 186 -2.44 -4.04 -20.98
CA LYS A 186 -3.84 -4.02 -21.38
C LYS A 186 -4.27 -5.43 -21.79
N SER A 187 -5.56 -5.72 -21.69
CA SER A 187 -6.14 -6.96 -22.21
C SER A 187 -5.93 -7.08 -23.73
N PRO A 188 -5.62 -8.28 -24.27
CA PRO A 188 -5.45 -9.55 -23.56
C PRO A 188 -4.07 -9.68 -22.89
N HIS A 189 -4.04 -10.28 -21.70
CA HIS A 189 -2.81 -10.58 -20.94
C HIS A 189 -2.84 -11.98 -20.34
N GLU A 190 -1.68 -12.53 -20.01
CA GLU A 190 -1.55 -13.83 -19.34
C GLU A 190 -1.96 -13.69 -17.86
N VAL A 191 -2.72 -14.67 -17.36
CA VAL A 191 -3.13 -14.75 -15.97
C VAL A 191 -2.30 -15.82 -15.27
N HIS A 192 -1.50 -15.43 -14.29
CA HIS A 192 -0.58 -16.35 -13.60
C HIS A 192 -1.28 -17.15 -12.49
N THR A 193 -1.57 -18.43 -12.74
CA THR A 193 -2.24 -19.35 -11.77
C THR A 193 -1.30 -20.36 -11.10
N GLN A 194 0.02 -20.22 -11.31
CA GLN A 194 1.02 -21.25 -11.03
C GLN A 194 1.23 -21.57 -9.53
N TYR A 195 0.65 -20.79 -8.62
CA TYR A 195 0.66 -21.11 -7.19
C TYR A 195 -0.38 -22.20 -6.87
N GLY A 196 0.08 -23.34 -6.34
CA GLY A 196 -0.77 -24.52 -6.12
C GLY A 196 -2.08 -24.25 -5.37
N ALA A 197 -2.05 -23.40 -4.34
CA ALA A 197 -3.26 -23.05 -3.59
C ALA A 197 -4.29 -22.25 -4.42
N ILE A 198 -3.85 -21.44 -5.38
CA ILE A 198 -4.73 -20.69 -6.28
C ILE A 198 -5.42 -21.67 -7.25
N GLN A 199 -4.64 -22.56 -7.87
CA GLN A 199 -5.18 -23.53 -8.82
C GLN A 199 -6.18 -24.49 -8.15
N GLU A 200 -5.90 -24.92 -6.93
CA GLU A 200 -6.78 -25.80 -6.16
C GLU A 200 -8.12 -25.13 -5.84
N GLU A 201 -8.10 -23.86 -5.41
CA GLU A 201 -9.32 -23.07 -5.16
C GLU A 201 -10.10 -22.77 -6.44
N LEU A 202 -9.41 -22.43 -7.55
CA LEU A 202 -10.04 -22.23 -8.86
C LEU A 202 -10.76 -23.49 -9.34
N ASN A 203 -10.13 -24.66 -9.17
CA ASN A 203 -10.73 -25.95 -9.51
C ASN A 203 -11.96 -26.24 -8.65
N GLN A 204 -11.91 -25.95 -7.34
CA GLN A 204 -13.07 -26.10 -6.44
C GLN A 204 -14.24 -25.21 -6.85
N ARG A 205 -13.96 -24.01 -7.37
CA ARG A 205 -14.97 -23.06 -7.89
C ARG A 205 -15.40 -23.34 -9.32
N ASN A 206 -14.85 -24.37 -9.97
CA ASN A 206 -15.08 -24.71 -11.38
C ASN A 206 -14.73 -23.57 -12.37
N ILE A 207 -13.71 -22.77 -12.06
CA ILE A 207 -13.24 -21.66 -12.92
C ILE A 207 -12.08 -22.17 -13.79
N GLN A 208 -12.32 -22.35 -15.10
CA GLN A 208 -11.30 -22.84 -16.04
C GLN A 208 -10.52 -21.73 -16.74
N ASN A 209 -11.15 -20.58 -16.99
CA ASN A 209 -10.55 -19.41 -17.65
C ASN A 209 -10.66 -18.20 -16.71
N PRO A 210 -9.83 -18.12 -15.66
CA PRO A 210 -9.95 -17.06 -14.67
C PRO A 210 -9.61 -15.70 -15.26
N THR A 211 -10.39 -14.69 -14.90
CA THR A 211 -10.05 -13.28 -15.06
C THR A 211 -9.15 -12.83 -13.91
N ILE A 212 -8.50 -11.66 -14.03
CA ILE A 212 -7.73 -11.08 -12.92
C ILE A 212 -8.62 -10.75 -11.70
N ALA A 213 -9.93 -10.53 -11.91
CA ALA A 213 -10.89 -10.36 -10.82
C ALA A 213 -11.11 -11.68 -10.06
N ASP A 214 -11.25 -12.80 -10.77
CA ASP A 214 -11.35 -14.13 -10.16
C ASP A 214 -10.08 -14.46 -9.36
N ILE A 215 -8.89 -14.15 -9.91
CA ILE A 215 -7.62 -14.35 -9.19
C ILE A 215 -7.56 -13.51 -7.93
N ARG A 216 -7.91 -12.22 -7.99
CA ARG A 216 -7.95 -11.35 -6.81
C ARG A 216 -8.87 -11.94 -5.75
N GLU A 217 -10.08 -12.36 -6.12
CA GLU A 217 -11.05 -12.94 -5.19
C GLU A 217 -10.50 -14.21 -4.51
N VAL A 218 -9.94 -15.13 -5.30
CA VAL A 218 -9.32 -16.36 -4.80
C VAL A 218 -8.15 -16.06 -3.87
N VAL A 219 -7.27 -15.13 -4.23
CA VAL A 219 -6.14 -14.72 -3.38
C VAL A 219 -6.63 -14.11 -2.07
N CYS A 220 -7.62 -13.21 -2.11
CA CYS A 220 -8.22 -12.63 -0.91
C CYS A 220 -8.79 -13.71 0.01
N TYR A 221 -9.54 -14.67 -0.54
CA TYR A 221 -10.10 -15.78 0.22
C TYR A 221 -9.03 -16.68 0.87
N ILE A 222 -8.00 -17.08 0.10
CA ILE A 222 -6.88 -17.89 0.63
C ILE A 222 -6.14 -17.14 1.74
N ARG A 223 -5.96 -15.83 1.60
CA ARG A 223 -5.28 -15.02 2.63
C ARG A 223 -6.12 -14.92 3.89
N GLN A 224 -7.42 -14.62 3.78
CA GLN A 224 -8.33 -14.52 4.92
C GLN A 224 -8.51 -15.84 5.68
N SER A 225 -8.40 -16.99 5.00
CA SER A 225 -8.50 -18.30 5.65
C SER A 225 -7.23 -18.69 6.43
N LYS A 226 -6.05 -18.21 6.01
CA LYS A 226 -4.74 -18.62 6.57
C LYS A 226 -4.07 -17.59 7.47
N LEU A 227 -4.29 -16.30 7.21
CA LEU A 227 -3.62 -15.20 7.89
C LEU A 227 -4.55 -14.54 8.91
N PRO A 228 -4.08 -14.28 10.13
CA PRO A 228 -4.87 -13.55 11.11
C PRO A 228 -5.02 -12.09 10.69
N ASP A 229 -6.24 -11.56 10.83
CA ASP A 229 -6.53 -10.14 10.67
C ASP A 229 -5.77 -9.34 11.74
N PRO A 230 -4.82 -8.46 11.37
CA PRO A 230 -4.03 -7.68 12.33
C PRO A 230 -4.88 -6.82 13.26
N LYS A 231 -6.10 -6.41 12.85
CA LYS A 231 -7.01 -5.64 13.71
C LYS A 231 -7.63 -6.48 14.82
N LYS A 232 -7.72 -7.80 14.64
CA LYS A 232 -8.29 -8.74 15.63
C LYS A 232 -7.20 -9.44 16.43
N LEU A 233 -6.11 -9.79 15.76
CA LEU A 233 -4.97 -10.48 16.34
C LEU A 233 -3.69 -9.85 15.78
N PRO A 234 -3.09 -8.88 16.50
CA PRO A 234 -1.96 -8.11 16.02
C PRO A 234 -0.79 -8.99 15.56
N ASN A 235 -0.29 -8.75 14.35
CA ASN A 235 0.79 -9.49 13.73
C ASN A 235 1.48 -8.66 12.63
N GLY A 236 2.70 -9.07 12.27
CA GLY A 236 3.51 -8.45 11.20
C GLY A 236 3.56 -9.28 9.91
N GLY A 237 2.60 -10.18 9.69
CA GLY A 237 2.67 -11.17 8.61
C GLY A 237 3.72 -12.25 8.85
N SER A 238 4.32 -12.79 7.78
CA SER A 238 5.41 -13.75 7.88
C SER A 238 6.62 -13.11 8.55
N PHE A 239 6.98 -13.60 9.73
CA PHE A 239 8.00 -12.99 10.57
C PHE A 239 9.43 -13.31 10.11
N PHE A 240 9.61 -14.45 9.43
CA PHE A 240 10.90 -14.94 8.94
C PHE A 240 10.90 -15.10 7.43
N LYS A 241 12.05 -14.83 6.81
CA LYS A 241 12.31 -15.20 5.41
C LYS A 241 12.48 -16.71 5.30
N ASN A 242 12.24 -17.24 4.09
CA ASN A 242 12.64 -18.59 3.77
C ASN A 242 14.15 -18.65 3.53
N PRO A 243 14.92 -19.45 4.30
CA PRO A 243 16.36 -19.52 4.14
C PRO A 243 16.73 -20.24 2.84
N VAL A 244 17.83 -19.79 2.22
CA VAL A 244 18.41 -20.43 1.04
C VAL A 244 19.65 -21.19 1.50
N VAL A 245 19.73 -22.47 1.14
CA VAL A 245 20.82 -23.37 1.51
C VAL A 245 21.41 -24.02 0.27
N THR A 246 22.68 -24.39 0.34
CA THR A 246 23.34 -25.11 -0.77
C THR A 246 22.66 -26.44 -1.04
N LYS A 247 22.78 -26.94 -2.27
CA LYS A 247 22.24 -28.25 -2.65
C LYS A 247 22.77 -29.39 -1.76
N VAL A 248 24.04 -29.33 -1.38
CA VAL A 248 24.70 -30.30 -0.49
C VAL A 248 24.06 -30.30 0.90
N GLN A 249 23.85 -29.13 1.49
CA GLN A 249 23.19 -29.01 2.79
C GLN A 249 21.74 -29.47 2.72
N TYR A 250 21.01 -29.13 1.65
CA TYR A 250 19.65 -29.60 1.43
C TYR A 250 19.57 -31.13 1.35
N ASP A 251 20.45 -31.79 0.60
CA ASP A 251 20.40 -33.24 0.45
C ASP A 251 20.67 -33.95 1.79
N ALA A 252 21.60 -33.45 2.60
CA ALA A 252 21.84 -33.93 3.96
C ALA A 252 20.63 -33.72 4.89
N LEU A 253 19.96 -32.57 4.79
CA LEU A 253 18.74 -32.31 5.56
C LEU A 253 17.57 -33.19 5.10
N LYS A 254 17.45 -33.44 3.80
CA LYS A 254 16.39 -34.27 3.21
C LYS A 254 16.52 -35.74 3.60
N GLU A 255 17.75 -36.23 3.78
CA GLU A 255 18.01 -37.57 4.29
C GLU A 255 17.53 -37.72 5.75
N LYS A 256 17.84 -36.74 6.61
CA LYS A 256 17.39 -36.74 8.02
C LYS A 256 15.91 -36.43 8.17
N HIS A 257 15.35 -35.63 7.26
CA HIS A 257 13.97 -35.17 7.26
C HIS A 257 13.32 -35.42 5.89
N PRO A 258 12.83 -36.64 5.62
CA PRO A 258 12.26 -37.01 4.31
C PRO A 258 11.12 -36.11 3.85
N ASN A 259 10.35 -35.57 4.80
CA ASN A 259 9.20 -34.69 4.54
C ASN A 259 9.56 -33.20 4.42
N LEU A 260 10.87 -32.83 4.43
CA LEU A 260 11.32 -31.44 4.32
C LEU A 260 10.76 -30.78 3.05
N VAL A 261 10.15 -29.60 3.22
CA VAL A 261 9.61 -28.82 2.12
C VAL A 261 10.62 -27.76 1.69
N ALA A 262 10.99 -27.79 0.42
CA ALA A 262 11.90 -26.82 -0.20
C ALA A 262 11.55 -26.59 -1.67
N TYR A 263 11.99 -25.46 -2.20
CA TYR A 263 11.75 -25.04 -3.58
C TYR A 263 13.09 -24.70 -4.26
N PRO A 264 13.29 -25.04 -5.54
CA PRO A 264 14.48 -24.65 -6.28
C PRO A 264 14.69 -23.13 -6.27
N SER A 265 15.95 -22.69 -6.15
CA SER A 265 16.35 -21.28 -6.16
C SER A 265 17.72 -21.14 -6.83
N GLY A 266 17.75 -21.17 -8.16
CA GLY A 266 19.00 -21.21 -8.92
C GLY A 266 19.71 -22.56 -8.74
N SER A 267 20.99 -22.54 -8.37
CA SER A 267 21.77 -23.74 -8.00
C SER A 267 21.47 -24.25 -6.58
N ASP A 268 20.77 -23.44 -5.78
CA ASP A 268 20.52 -23.66 -4.37
C ASP A 268 19.05 -24.05 -4.11
N MET A 269 18.75 -24.35 -2.86
CA MET A 269 17.43 -24.78 -2.40
C MET A 269 16.91 -23.81 -1.34
N LYS A 270 15.69 -23.30 -1.54
CA LYS A 270 15.00 -22.43 -0.58
C LYS A 270 14.09 -23.26 0.30
N LEU A 271 14.41 -23.38 1.58
CA LEU A 271 13.63 -24.17 2.53
C LEU A 271 12.36 -23.40 2.95
N ALA A 272 11.26 -24.11 3.18
CA ALA A 272 10.06 -23.51 3.75
C ALA A 272 10.25 -23.29 5.26
N ALA A 273 10.52 -22.04 5.67
CA ALA A 273 10.71 -21.70 7.09
C ALA A 273 9.48 -22.05 7.94
N GLY A 274 8.27 -21.91 7.39
CA GLY A 274 7.06 -22.36 8.08
C GLY A 274 7.04 -23.86 8.39
N TRP A 275 7.60 -24.69 7.51
CA TRP A 275 7.73 -26.13 7.75
C TRP A 275 8.74 -26.42 8.85
N LEU A 276 9.90 -25.75 8.85
CA LEU A 276 10.93 -25.91 9.88
C LEU A 276 10.38 -25.59 11.28
N ILE A 277 9.65 -24.47 11.39
CA ILE A 277 9.04 -24.01 12.65
C ILE A 277 7.91 -24.96 13.09
N ASP A 278 7.03 -25.37 12.18
CA ASP A 278 5.91 -26.28 12.48
C ASP A 278 6.40 -27.67 12.92
N ASN A 279 7.43 -28.20 12.26
CA ASN A 279 7.99 -29.51 12.58
C ASN A 279 8.67 -29.57 13.96
N LEU A 280 9.07 -28.41 14.52
CA LEU A 280 9.53 -28.27 15.89
C LEU A 280 8.39 -28.04 16.90
N GLY A 281 7.13 -28.06 16.46
CA GLY A 281 5.96 -27.93 17.33
C GLY A 281 5.70 -26.50 17.81
N TRP A 282 6.23 -25.49 17.12
CA TRP A 282 6.01 -24.10 17.49
C TRP A 282 4.63 -23.58 17.09
N LYS A 283 3.97 -24.18 16.09
CA LYS A 283 2.65 -23.73 15.61
C LYS A 283 1.61 -23.79 16.74
N GLY A 284 0.96 -22.66 17.04
CA GLY A 284 0.01 -22.52 18.16
C GLY A 284 0.65 -22.40 19.55
N LYS A 285 1.99 -22.48 19.67
CA LYS A 285 2.70 -22.35 20.95
C LYS A 285 2.72 -20.90 21.40
N ARG A 286 2.55 -20.69 22.72
CA ARG A 286 2.60 -19.38 23.37
C ARG A 286 3.82 -19.25 24.27
N MET A 287 4.30 -18.02 24.41
CA MET A 287 5.34 -17.62 25.34
C MET A 287 4.87 -16.35 26.06
N GLY A 288 4.20 -16.53 27.19
CA GLY A 288 3.51 -15.43 27.88
C GLY A 288 2.38 -14.86 27.02
N LYS A 289 2.46 -13.55 26.74
CA LYS A 289 1.43 -12.75 26.04
C LYS A 289 1.46 -12.90 24.51
N VAL A 290 2.53 -13.47 23.98
CA VAL A 290 2.79 -13.60 22.54
C VAL A 290 2.87 -15.07 22.15
N GLY A 291 2.77 -15.37 20.85
CA GLY A 291 2.95 -16.74 20.38
C GLY A 291 3.01 -16.86 18.87
N VAL A 292 3.00 -18.09 18.40
CA VAL A 292 2.93 -18.44 16.98
C VAL A 292 1.48 -18.75 16.64
N HIS A 293 0.99 -18.25 15.50
CA HIS A 293 -0.37 -18.50 15.06
C HIS A 293 -0.66 -20.00 14.90
N ASP A 294 -1.89 -20.41 15.18
CA ASP A 294 -2.34 -21.81 15.19
C ASP A 294 -2.46 -22.42 13.78
N LYS A 295 -2.72 -21.60 12.77
CA LYS A 295 -2.83 -22.03 11.36
C LYS A 295 -1.61 -21.74 10.50
N GLN A 296 -0.70 -20.88 10.96
CA GLN A 296 0.44 -20.43 10.15
C GLN A 296 1.69 -20.22 11.00
N ALA A 297 2.64 -21.15 10.89
CA ALA A 297 3.85 -21.18 11.72
C ALA A 297 4.82 -20.01 11.48
N LEU A 298 4.70 -19.32 10.33
CA LEU A 298 5.50 -18.12 10.05
C LEU A 298 4.99 -16.85 10.74
N VAL A 299 3.76 -16.84 11.23
CA VAL A 299 3.13 -15.63 11.76
C VAL A 299 3.22 -15.62 13.27
N LEU A 300 3.98 -14.66 13.80
CA LEU A 300 3.98 -14.36 15.23
C LEU A 300 2.85 -13.38 15.54
N VAL A 301 2.14 -13.65 16.63
CA VAL A 301 0.93 -12.95 17.03
C VAL A 301 1.04 -12.45 18.46
N ASN A 302 0.39 -11.31 18.72
CA ASN A 302 0.21 -10.78 20.06
C ASN A 302 -1.20 -11.13 20.55
N TYR A 303 -1.31 -12.07 21.49
CA TYR A 303 -2.62 -12.51 22.00
C TYR A 303 -3.20 -11.55 23.04
N GLU A 304 -2.33 -10.79 23.69
CA GLU A 304 -2.65 -9.82 24.73
C GLU A 304 -1.81 -8.56 24.48
N ASP A 305 -1.60 -7.71 25.49
CA ASP A 305 -0.72 -6.54 25.38
C ASP A 305 0.76 -6.92 25.65
N GLY A 306 1.29 -7.80 24.81
CA GLY A 306 2.72 -8.13 24.76
C GLY A 306 3.55 -6.98 24.19
N SER A 307 4.75 -6.80 24.72
CA SER A 307 5.70 -5.78 24.28
C SER A 307 6.49 -6.20 23.04
N GLY A 308 7.14 -5.23 22.38
CA GLY A 308 8.07 -5.54 21.28
C GLY A 308 9.23 -6.45 21.72
N LYS A 309 9.63 -6.37 23.00
CA LYS A 309 10.62 -7.28 23.57
C LYS A 309 10.11 -8.71 23.68
N ASP A 310 8.85 -8.92 24.06
CA ASP A 310 8.26 -10.26 24.14
C ASP A 310 8.26 -10.95 22.76
N ILE A 311 7.88 -10.22 21.71
CA ILE A 311 7.94 -10.71 20.32
C ILE A 311 9.40 -10.96 19.87
N TYR A 312 10.33 -10.09 20.26
CA TYR A 312 11.75 -10.27 19.95
C TYR A 312 12.32 -11.54 20.60
N ASP A 313 12.02 -11.75 21.88
CA ASP A 313 12.48 -12.92 22.63
C ASP A 313 11.86 -14.22 22.06
N LEU A 314 10.57 -14.20 21.72
CA LEU A 314 9.91 -15.32 21.04
C LEU A 314 10.60 -15.66 19.72
N SER A 315 10.88 -14.65 18.90
CA SER A 315 11.55 -14.87 17.62
C SER A 315 13.00 -15.34 17.79
N GLN A 316 13.71 -14.89 18.83
CA GLN A 316 15.06 -15.40 19.14
C GLN A 316 15.03 -16.88 19.55
N ALA A 317 14.06 -17.29 20.38
CA ALA A 317 13.90 -18.68 20.77
C ALA A 317 13.67 -19.60 19.56
N ILE A 318 12.82 -19.17 18.62
CA ILE A 318 12.56 -19.91 17.36
C ILE A 318 13.83 -20.01 16.51
N ILE A 319 14.57 -18.91 16.32
CA ILE A 319 15.83 -18.91 15.56
C ILE A 319 16.83 -19.90 16.17
N GLN A 320 17.00 -19.88 17.49
CA GLN A 320 17.93 -20.75 18.19
C GLN A 320 17.56 -22.22 18.02
N GLU A 321 16.28 -22.57 18.17
CA GLU A 321 15.84 -23.97 18.05
C GLU A 321 15.93 -24.49 16.62
N VAL A 322 15.60 -23.66 15.62
CA VAL A 322 15.75 -24.02 14.19
C VAL A 322 17.22 -24.20 13.83
N SER A 323 18.11 -23.31 14.31
CA SER A 323 19.55 -23.44 14.11
C SER A 323 20.09 -24.72 14.75
N GLN A 324 19.69 -25.05 15.97
CA GLN A 324 20.14 -26.26 16.66
C GLN A 324 19.64 -27.55 15.99
N ALA A 325 18.39 -27.56 15.51
CA ALA A 325 17.77 -28.75 14.93
C ALA A 325 18.21 -29.01 13.48
N TYR A 326 18.40 -27.95 12.69
CA TYR A 326 18.58 -28.04 11.24
C TYR A 326 19.90 -27.47 10.73
N ASP A 327 20.72 -26.86 11.58
CA ASP A 327 21.92 -26.12 11.16
C ASP A 327 21.57 -25.02 10.11
N VAL A 328 20.43 -24.37 10.32
CA VAL A 328 19.88 -23.33 9.43
C VAL A 328 19.55 -22.10 10.25
N GLU A 329 20.07 -20.94 9.86
CA GLU A 329 19.76 -19.67 10.50
C GLU A 329 18.56 -19.00 9.82
N LEU A 330 17.54 -18.64 10.62
CA LEU A 330 16.40 -17.88 10.13
C LEU A 330 16.65 -16.38 10.25
N GLU A 331 16.40 -15.66 9.15
CA GLU A 331 16.45 -14.20 9.14
C GLU A 331 15.03 -13.62 9.34
N ARG A 332 14.90 -12.58 10.17
CA ARG A 332 13.64 -11.85 10.33
C ARG A 332 13.32 -11.05 9.08
N GLU A 333 12.08 -11.14 8.62
CA GLU A 333 11.57 -10.30 7.55
C GLU A 333 11.12 -8.92 8.08
N VAL A 334 10.56 -8.90 9.29
CA VAL A 334 10.11 -7.67 9.96
C VAL A 334 11.31 -6.82 10.41
N ARG A 335 11.14 -5.49 10.39
CA ARG A 335 12.15 -4.56 10.90
C ARG A 335 12.01 -4.41 12.41
N VAL A 336 13.11 -4.62 13.12
CA VAL A 336 13.20 -4.32 14.56
C VAL A 336 13.65 -2.87 14.71
N VAL A 337 12.76 -2.03 15.22
CA VAL A 337 13.04 -0.62 15.52
C VAL A 337 13.33 -0.50 17.01
N THR A 338 14.48 0.09 17.35
CA THR A 338 14.84 0.41 18.74
C THR A 338 14.68 1.91 18.93
N SER A 339 14.18 2.33 20.09
CA SER A 339 14.20 3.73 20.49
C SER A 339 15.65 4.12 20.77
N SER A 340 16.15 5.11 20.01
CA SER A 340 17.43 5.79 20.24
C SER A 340 17.36 6.74 21.42
#